data_AF-A0AA35PX56-F1
#
_entry.id   AF-A0AA35PX56-F1
#
_cell.length_a   1.000
_cell.length_b   1.000
_cell.length_c   1.000
_cell.angle_alpha   90.00
_cell.angle_beta   90.00
_cell.angle_gamma   90.00
#
_symmetry.space_group_name_H-M   'P 1'
#
loop_
_entity.id
_entity.type
_entity.pdbx_description
1 polymer ?
#
loop_
_entity_poly.entity_id
_entity_poly.type
_entity_poly.pdbx_seq_one_letter_code
_entity_poly.pdbx_strand_id
1 'polypeptide(L)'
;MPEIKSPFVTKQKLQEKTSMTLEIQNPDPSSATKNKSYWIQGIVKNCTHFDIQVRPPAYFYTGRYETWPTEVGAWSVGQFTGVYSDDSIAGVTGGNAWDLHLEQGIWHYKSGVVESATAEDGYDIASEGGNEIVSNNQFYGVDTDGNEMTIIFEVQCSGGQRPVYIINQVVD
;
A
#
# COMPACT_ATOMS: atom_id res chain seq x y z
N MET A 1 -8.48 -19.92 -13.06
CA MET A 1 -8.01 -19.01 -12.01
C MET A 1 -6.61 -19.44 -11.57
N PRO A 2 -5.77 -18.51 -11.10
CA PRO A 2 -4.53 -18.86 -10.38
C PRO A 2 -4.86 -19.60 -9.08
N GLU A 3 -4.12 -20.66 -8.80
CA GLU A 3 -4.19 -21.46 -7.57
C GLU A 3 -3.04 -21.07 -6.63
N ILE A 4 -3.34 -20.74 -5.38
CA ILE A 4 -2.32 -20.46 -4.36
C ILE A 4 -2.08 -21.75 -3.55
N LYS A 5 -0.82 -22.23 -3.57
CA LYS A 5 -0.42 -23.49 -2.92
C LYS A 5 -0.20 -23.39 -1.41
N SER A 6 -0.09 -22.18 -0.88
CA SER A 6 -0.04 -21.94 0.56
C SER A 6 -1.47 -21.98 1.12
N PRO A 7 -1.73 -22.69 2.23
CA PRO A 7 -3.08 -22.74 2.81
C PRO A 7 -3.49 -21.36 3.32
N PHE A 8 -4.71 -20.95 3.00
CA PHE A 8 -5.27 -19.69 3.48
C PHE A 8 -5.58 -19.76 4.97
N VAL A 9 -5.57 -18.61 5.65
CA VAL A 9 -6.20 -18.53 6.99
C VAL A 9 -7.72 -18.68 6.86
N THR A 10 -8.37 -19.26 7.88
CA THR A 10 -9.84 -19.38 7.90
C THR A 10 -10.53 -18.02 7.84
N LYS A 11 -11.77 -17.95 7.33
CA LYS A 11 -12.55 -16.71 7.21
C LYS A 11 -12.69 -15.96 8.56
N GLN A 12 -12.85 -16.69 9.66
CA GLN A 12 -12.88 -16.11 11.01
C GLN A 12 -11.52 -15.50 11.38
N LYS A 13 -10.41 -16.19 11.08
CA LYS A 13 -9.08 -15.70 11.43
C LYS A 13 -8.65 -14.50 10.59
N LEU A 14 -9.05 -14.47 9.32
CA LEU A 14 -8.96 -13.31 8.44
C LEU A 14 -9.68 -12.10 9.05
N GLN A 15 -10.95 -12.23 9.42
CA GLN A 15 -11.74 -11.13 10.02
C GLN A 15 -11.13 -10.62 11.33
N GLU A 16 -10.70 -11.51 12.21
CA GLU A 16 -10.01 -11.18 13.46
C GLU A 16 -8.73 -10.36 13.17
N LYS A 17 -7.88 -10.86 12.27
CA LYS A 17 -6.58 -10.24 11.98
C LYS A 17 -6.71 -8.92 11.24
N THR A 18 -7.58 -8.82 10.24
CA THR A 18 -7.90 -7.56 9.55
C THR A 18 -8.34 -6.49 10.55
N SER A 19 -9.26 -6.82 11.46
CA SER A 19 -9.71 -5.89 12.51
C SER A 19 -8.56 -5.41 13.39
N MET A 20 -7.70 -6.32 13.86
CA MET A 20 -6.52 -5.98 14.65
C MET A 20 -5.54 -5.07 13.89
N THR A 21 -5.26 -5.33 12.61
CA THR A 21 -4.33 -4.52 11.80
C THR A 21 -4.89 -3.12 11.49
N LEU A 22 -6.21 -3.01 11.30
CA LEU A 22 -6.89 -1.72 11.16
C LEU A 22 -6.82 -0.89 12.45
N GLU A 23 -6.81 -1.50 13.63
CA GLU A 23 -6.64 -0.83 14.92
C GLU A 23 -5.18 -0.41 15.24
N ILE A 24 -4.16 -0.95 14.56
CA ILE A 24 -2.76 -0.54 14.78
C ILE A 24 -2.60 0.96 14.54
N GLN A 25 -2.13 1.70 15.54
CA GLN A 25 -1.91 3.14 15.43
C GLN A 25 -0.85 3.46 14.36
N ASN A 26 -1.17 4.38 13.45
CA ASN A 26 -0.24 4.82 12.41
C ASN A 26 1.01 5.47 13.06
N PRO A 27 2.23 5.04 12.70
CA PRO A 27 3.45 5.61 13.25
C PRO A 27 3.56 7.09 12.92
N ASP A 28 3.97 7.88 13.90
CA ASP A 28 4.02 9.33 13.78
C ASP A 28 5.31 9.81 13.08
N PRO A 29 5.26 10.85 12.22
CA PRO A 29 6.46 11.31 11.53
C PRO A 29 7.42 11.92 12.55
N SER A 30 8.73 11.72 12.30
CA SER A 30 9.77 12.18 13.22
C SER A 30 9.78 13.70 13.34
N SER A 31 10.33 14.24 14.43
CA SER A 31 10.49 15.69 14.59
C SER A 31 11.38 16.30 13.49
N ALA A 32 12.37 15.54 12.99
CA ALA A 32 13.21 15.98 11.87
C ALA A 32 12.39 16.09 10.56
N THR A 33 11.53 15.11 10.30
CA THR A 33 10.58 15.11 9.18
C THR A 33 9.61 16.30 9.30
N LYS A 34 8.96 16.46 10.45
CA LYS A 34 7.97 17.52 10.73
C LYS A 34 8.54 18.94 10.59
N ASN A 35 9.85 19.12 10.83
CA ASN A 35 10.55 20.40 10.71
C ASN A 35 10.96 20.77 9.27
N LYS A 36 10.79 19.88 8.28
CA LYS A 36 11.05 20.18 6.86
C LYS A 36 9.86 20.89 6.23
N SER A 37 10.13 21.86 5.35
CA SER A 37 9.07 22.65 4.66
C SER A 37 8.13 21.79 3.82
N TYR A 38 8.63 20.69 3.25
CA TYR A 38 7.85 19.75 2.45
C TYR A 38 8.24 18.31 2.78
N TRP A 39 7.29 17.51 3.23
CA TRP A 39 7.44 16.08 3.51
C TRP A 39 6.12 15.35 3.31
N ILE A 40 6.20 14.04 3.09
CA ILE A 40 5.07 13.11 3.04
C ILE A 40 5.46 11.83 3.79
N GLN A 41 4.53 11.25 4.55
CA GLN A 41 4.74 9.97 5.24
C GLN A 41 3.62 9.01 4.84
N GLY A 42 3.89 8.09 3.93
CA GLY A 42 2.92 7.08 3.55
C GLY A 42 2.90 5.92 4.55
N ILE A 43 1.69 5.46 4.86
CA ILE A 43 1.43 4.34 5.77
C ILE A 43 0.80 3.21 4.97
N VAL A 44 1.29 1.98 5.12
CA VAL A 44 0.75 0.79 4.43
C VAL A 44 0.25 -0.20 5.47
N LYS A 45 -1.05 -0.48 5.48
CA LYS A 45 -1.68 -1.48 6.35
C LYS A 45 -1.90 -2.77 5.56
N ASN A 46 -1.16 -3.81 5.91
CA ASN A 46 -1.28 -5.13 5.30
C ASN A 46 -2.31 -5.98 6.04
N CYS A 47 -3.56 -5.96 5.58
CA CYS A 47 -4.64 -6.80 6.11
C CYS A 47 -4.78 -8.11 5.30
N THR A 48 -3.64 -8.74 5.01
CA THR A 48 -3.55 -10.06 4.35
C THR A 48 -2.61 -11.00 5.11
N HIS A 49 -2.68 -12.30 4.81
CA HIS A 49 -1.71 -13.29 5.31
C HIS A 49 -0.42 -13.39 4.49
N PHE A 50 -0.24 -12.54 3.48
CA PHE A 50 0.95 -12.48 2.62
C PHE A 50 1.84 -11.32 3.03
N ASP A 51 3.12 -11.38 2.70
CA ASP A 51 4.03 -10.24 2.85
C ASP A 51 3.98 -9.38 1.57
N ILE A 52 3.85 -8.05 1.73
CA ILE A 52 3.85 -7.11 0.60
C ILE A 52 5.28 -6.64 0.37
N GLN A 53 5.81 -6.89 -0.83
CA GLN A 53 7.16 -6.49 -1.18
C GLN A 53 7.19 -5.13 -1.87
N VAL A 54 8.36 -4.50 -1.90
CA VAL A 54 8.60 -3.23 -2.57
C VAL A 54 9.38 -3.52 -3.84
N ARG A 55 8.88 -3.05 -4.99
CA ARG A 55 9.55 -3.23 -6.29
C ARG A 55 10.54 -2.09 -6.54
N PRO A 56 11.86 -2.37 -6.66
CA PRO A 56 12.80 -1.41 -7.21
C PRO A 56 12.70 -1.36 -8.74
N PRO A 57 12.93 -0.19 -9.38
CA PRO A 57 13.22 1.09 -8.77
C PRO A 57 11.94 1.86 -8.38
N ALA A 58 11.99 2.61 -7.28
CA ALA A 58 11.01 3.66 -7.03
C ALA A 58 11.35 4.92 -7.86
N TYR A 59 10.33 5.70 -8.21
CA TYR A 59 10.48 6.88 -9.05
C TYR A 59 10.31 8.20 -8.26
N PHE A 60 11.25 9.12 -8.43
CA PHE A 60 11.13 10.51 -8.00
C PHE A 60 11.26 11.47 -9.18
N TYR A 61 10.39 12.48 -9.19
CA TYR A 61 10.56 13.67 -10.02
C TYR A 61 11.30 14.77 -9.24
N THR A 62 10.92 15.00 -7.97
CA THR A 62 11.64 15.89 -7.03
C THR A 62 11.65 15.31 -5.62
N GLY A 63 12.73 15.56 -4.88
CA GLY A 63 12.91 15.02 -3.53
C GLY A 63 13.58 13.65 -3.50
N ARG A 64 13.52 13.01 -2.34
CA ARG A 64 14.13 11.71 -2.04
C ARG A 64 13.40 11.03 -0.89
N TYR A 65 13.66 9.74 -0.66
CA TYR A 65 13.32 9.14 0.63
C TYR A 65 14.21 9.72 1.75
N GLU A 66 13.57 9.96 2.90
CA GLU A 66 14.20 9.98 4.22
C GLU A 66 14.11 8.61 4.87
N THR A 67 13.04 7.85 4.58
CA THR A 67 12.90 6.45 4.95
C THR A 67 12.37 5.70 3.73
N TRP A 68 13.19 4.80 3.20
CA TRP A 68 12.86 3.98 2.04
C TRP A 68 11.74 2.97 2.41
N PRO A 69 10.75 2.74 1.54
CA PRO A 69 9.73 1.71 1.74
C PRO A 69 10.35 0.31 1.87
N THR A 70 10.09 -0.39 2.97
CA THR A 70 10.50 -1.79 3.17
C THR A 70 9.33 -2.75 2.98
N GLU A 71 9.62 -4.05 2.87
CA GLU A 71 8.60 -5.11 2.96
C GLU A 71 7.68 -4.90 4.17
N VAL A 72 6.37 -5.13 3.96
CA VAL A 72 5.34 -5.05 5.00
C VAL A 72 4.79 -6.45 5.21
N GLY A 73 5.23 -7.09 6.28
CA GLY A 73 4.84 -8.46 6.58
C GLY A 73 3.33 -8.61 6.83
N ALA A 74 2.84 -9.85 6.74
CA ALA A 74 1.45 -10.21 7.00
C ALA A 74 0.90 -9.57 8.30
N TRP A 75 -0.30 -9.02 8.24
CA TRP A 75 -1.02 -8.38 9.37
C TRP A 75 -0.32 -7.16 10.01
N SER A 76 0.66 -6.56 9.34
CA SER A 76 1.49 -5.49 9.90
C SER A 76 1.24 -4.11 9.27
N VAL A 77 1.90 -3.09 9.82
CA VAL A 77 1.88 -1.72 9.30
C VAL A 77 3.28 -1.27 8.94
N GLY A 78 3.49 -0.97 7.66
CA GLY A 78 4.70 -0.36 7.13
C GLY A 78 4.58 1.16 7.01
N GLN A 79 5.72 1.81 6.81
CA GLN A 79 5.78 3.24 6.51
C GLN A 79 6.93 3.58 5.56
N PHE A 80 6.81 4.71 4.89
CA PHE A 80 7.89 5.35 4.13
C PHE A 80 7.77 6.86 4.28
N THR A 81 8.90 7.56 4.11
CA THR A 81 8.95 9.01 4.28
C THR A 81 9.67 9.64 3.10
N GLY A 82 8.98 10.50 2.35
CA GLY A 82 9.54 11.34 1.30
C GLY A 82 9.79 12.76 1.80
N VAL A 83 10.94 13.33 1.43
CA VAL A 83 11.33 14.71 1.79
C VAL A 83 11.89 15.44 0.58
N TYR A 84 11.81 16.77 0.59
CA TYR A 84 12.37 17.56 -0.50
C TYR A 84 13.90 17.45 -0.49
N SER A 85 14.50 17.56 -1.68
CA SER A 85 15.94 17.57 -1.85
C SER A 85 16.46 18.95 -1.46
N ASP A 86 17.49 19.00 -0.62
CA ASP A 86 17.89 20.22 0.09
C ASP A 86 18.36 21.36 -0.88
N ASP A 87 18.67 21.04 -2.15
CA ASP A 87 19.03 21.96 -3.24
C ASP A 87 17.85 22.42 -4.15
N SER A 88 16.60 22.14 -3.77
CA SER A 88 15.40 22.44 -4.58
C SER A 88 14.37 23.32 -3.85
N ILE A 89 13.89 24.36 -4.53
CA ILE A 89 12.71 25.16 -4.11
C ILE A 89 11.37 24.48 -4.44
N ALA A 90 11.35 23.41 -5.24
CA ALA A 90 10.19 22.54 -5.41
C ALA A 90 10.13 21.49 -4.30
N GLY A 91 8.91 21.18 -3.84
CA GLY A 91 8.64 20.21 -2.76
C GLY A 91 8.85 18.74 -3.15
N VAL A 92 8.17 17.83 -2.44
CA VAL A 92 8.25 16.38 -2.70
C VAL A 92 7.28 15.99 -3.81
N THR A 93 7.80 15.43 -4.90
CA THR A 93 7.00 14.88 -6.00
C THR A 93 7.59 13.54 -6.43
N GLY A 94 6.97 12.45 -6.01
CA GLY A 94 7.41 11.09 -6.31
C GLY A 94 6.30 10.06 -6.10
N GLY A 95 6.53 8.84 -6.56
CA GLY A 95 5.61 7.71 -6.46
C GLY A 95 6.29 6.50 -5.79
N ASN A 96 5.51 5.68 -5.10
CA ASN A 96 5.97 4.41 -4.54
C ASN A 96 5.27 3.28 -5.30
N ALA A 97 6.06 2.37 -5.88
CA ALA A 97 5.56 1.10 -6.37
C ALA A 97 5.59 0.07 -5.25
N TRP A 98 4.45 -0.53 -4.96
CA TRP A 98 4.29 -1.61 -4.00
C TRP A 98 3.88 -2.87 -4.75
N ASP A 99 4.62 -3.94 -4.55
CA ASP A 99 4.40 -5.19 -5.25
C ASP A 99 3.38 -6.06 -4.51
N LEU A 100 2.15 -6.04 -5.02
CA LEU A 100 1.32 -7.24 -5.12
C LEU A 100 1.27 -7.74 -6.58
N HIS A 101 2.35 -7.48 -7.33
CA HIS A 101 2.37 -7.24 -8.78
C HIS A 101 1.49 -6.04 -9.18
N LEU A 102 2.04 -5.14 -10.05
CA LEU A 102 1.42 -3.95 -10.69
C LEU A 102 1.81 -2.59 -10.03
N GLU A 103 1.64 -1.43 -10.71
CA GLU A 103 2.59 -0.28 -10.58
C GLU A 103 1.93 1.14 -10.73
N GLN A 104 2.49 2.33 -10.37
CA GLN A 104 3.80 2.77 -9.81
C GLN A 104 3.79 4.14 -9.03
N GLY A 105 2.95 5.14 -9.39
CA GLY A 105 3.01 6.52 -8.84
C GLY A 105 1.72 7.35 -9.13
N ILE A 106 1.65 8.69 -9.17
CA ILE A 106 2.58 9.83 -8.89
C ILE A 106 1.74 11.12 -8.57
N TRP A 107 2.39 12.27 -8.26
CA TRP A 107 1.90 13.69 -8.19
C TRP A 107 1.00 14.20 -7.02
N HIS A 108 1.33 15.43 -6.56
CA HIS A 108 0.56 16.41 -5.76
C HIS A 108 -0.62 15.93 -4.88
N TYR A 109 -0.35 15.54 -3.61
CA TYR A 109 -1.32 15.20 -2.53
C TYR A 109 -2.53 14.32 -2.90
N LYS A 110 -2.47 13.72 -4.07
CA LYS A 110 -3.42 12.79 -4.62
C LYS A 110 -2.87 11.40 -4.36
N SER A 111 -3.76 10.46 -4.08
CA SER A 111 -3.43 9.06 -4.04
C SER A 111 -4.38 8.27 -4.91
N GLY A 112 -3.90 7.14 -5.39
CA GLY A 112 -4.57 6.29 -6.35
C GLY A 112 -4.07 4.87 -6.17
N VAL A 113 -4.97 3.90 -6.34
CA VAL A 113 -4.66 2.50 -6.51
C VAL A 113 -5.42 1.98 -7.72
N VAL A 114 -4.73 1.22 -8.57
CA VAL A 114 -5.29 0.60 -9.78
C VAL A 114 -4.64 -0.76 -9.99
N GLU A 115 -5.40 -1.73 -10.50
CA GLU A 115 -4.87 -2.99 -11.00
C GLU A 115 -4.46 -2.78 -12.47
N SER A 116 -3.23 -2.33 -12.74
CA SER A 116 -2.76 -2.11 -14.12
C SER A 116 -1.31 -2.50 -14.38
N ALA A 117 -1.03 -2.99 -15.59
CA ALA A 117 0.32 -3.29 -16.06
C ALA A 117 1.27 -2.08 -16.05
N THR A 118 0.73 -0.86 -15.97
CA THR A 118 1.49 0.37 -16.17
C THR A 118 1.41 1.36 -15.02
N ALA A 119 2.60 1.87 -14.71
CA ALA A 119 2.91 2.98 -13.82
C ALA A 119 1.94 4.17 -13.85
N GLU A 120 1.59 4.58 -15.07
CA GLU A 120 0.98 5.85 -15.43
C GLU A 120 -0.52 5.89 -15.09
N ASP A 121 -1.19 4.75 -15.19
CA ASP A 121 -2.59 4.57 -14.80
C ASP A 121 -2.83 4.95 -13.33
N GLY A 122 -1.88 4.63 -12.44
CA GLY A 122 -1.94 4.98 -11.02
C GLY A 122 -1.86 6.48 -10.76
N TYR A 123 -1.20 7.23 -11.66
CA TYR A 123 -1.15 8.69 -11.63
C TYR A 123 -2.47 9.29 -12.14
N ASP A 124 -2.94 8.83 -13.29
CA ASP A 124 -4.12 9.40 -13.95
C ASP A 124 -5.39 9.27 -13.11
N ILE A 125 -5.51 8.20 -12.32
CA ILE A 125 -6.63 7.99 -11.39
C ILE A 125 -6.43 8.63 -10.01
N ALA A 126 -5.27 9.23 -9.72
CA ALA A 126 -4.97 9.76 -8.39
C ALA A 126 -5.83 10.98 -8.03
N SER A 127 -6.50 10.87 -6.87
CA SER A 127 -7.51 11.83 -6.37
C SER A 127 -7.09 12.40 -5.00
N GLU A 128 -7.48 13.64 -4.70
CA GLU A 128 -7.17 14.27 -3.40
C GLU A 128 -7.83 13.54 -2.22
N GLY A 129 -8.93 12.83 -2.46
CA GLY A 129 -9.58 11.95 -1.49
C GLY A 129 -8.99 10.54 -1.44
N GLY A 130 -8.13 10.17 -2.39
CA GLY A 130 -7.80 8.78 -2.70
C GLY A 130 -8.87 8.09 -3.55
N ASN A 131 -8.83 6.76 -3.61
CA ASN A 131 -9.84 5.90 -4.23
C ASN A 131 -9.78 4.48 -3.63
N GLU A 132 -10.63 3.60 -4.15
CA GLU A 132 -10.70 2.18 -3.83
C GLU A 132 -10.77 1.34 -5.10
N ILE A 133 -10.19 0.14 -5.07
CA ILE A 133 -10.36 -0.90 -6.08
C ILE A 133 -10.66 -2.25 -5.44
N VAL A 134 -11.30 -3.12 -6.22
CA VAL A 134 -11.42 -4.56 -5.97
C VAL A 134 -10.70 -5.27 -7.12
N SER A 135 -9.89 -6.29 -6.83
CA SER A 135 -9.16 -7.03 -7.85
C SER A 135 -10.13 -7.76 -8.80
N ASN A 136 -9.94 -7.59 -10.10
CA ASN A 136 -10.65 -8.35 -11.13
C ASN A 136 -10.26 -9.84 -11.10
N ASN A 137 -9.06 -10.13 -10.62
CA ASN A 137 -8.59 -11.49 -10.38
C ASN A 137 -9.16 -12.07 -9.08
N GLN A 138 -9.64 -13.31 -9.17
CA GLN A 138 -9.98 -14.17 -8.03
C GLN A 138 -8.92 -15.27 -7.89
N PHE A 139 -8.56 -15.57 -6.65
CA PHE A 139 -7.56 -16.58 -6.31
C PHE A 139 -8.21 -17.73 -5.54
N TYR A 140 -7.95 -18.95 -5.99
CA TYR A 140 -8.50 -20.15 -5.37
C TYR A 140 -7.45 -20.86 -4.50
N GLY A 141 -7.90 -21.44 -3.39
CA GLY A 141 -7.07 -22.23 -2.49
C GLY A 141 -7.91 -23.00 -1.47
N VAL A 142 -7.22 -23.56 -0.49
CA VAL A 142 -7.81 -24.30 0.63
C VAL A 142 -7.35 -23.64 1.93
N ASP A 143 -8.25 -23.47 2.90
CA ASP A 143 -7.90 -22.90 4.19
C ASP A 143 -7.20 -23.92 5.12
N THR A 144 -6.70 -23.45 6.28
CA THR A 144 -6.04 -24.31 7.28
C THR A 144 -6.90 -25.44 7.84
N ASP A 145 -8.22 -25.36 7.67
CA ASP A 145 -9.20 -26.33 8.16
C ASP A 145 -9.59 -27.34 7.06
N GLY A 146 -9.09 -27.16 5.83
CA GLY A 146 -9.35 -28.02 4.68
C GLY A 146 -10.54 -27.59 3.81
N ASN A 147 -11.11 -26.40 4.03
CA ASN A 147 -12.24 -25.90 3.25
C ASN A 147 -11.76 -25.18 1.98
N GLU A 148 -12.43 -25.43 0.86
CA GLU A 148 -12.24 -24.68 -0.38
C GLU A 148 -12.62 -23.21 -0.18
N MET A 149 -11.81 -22.28 -0.69
CA MET A 149 -11.99 -20.84 -0.49
C MET A 149 -11.51 -20.06 -1.72
N THR A 150 -12.32 -19.08 -2.12
CA THR A 150 -11.95 -18.06 -3.10
C THR A 150 -11.67 -16.75 -2.38
N ILE A 151 -10.62 -16.04 -2.79
CA ILE A 151 -10.28 -14.72 -2.26
C ILE A 151 -10.11 -13.68 -3.36
N ILE A 152 -10.39 -12.44 -3.00
CA ILE A 152 -10.12 -11.22 -3.76
C ILE A 152 -9.33 -10.24 -2.88
N PHE A 153 -8.67 -9.27 -3.52
CA PHE A 153 -8.02 -8.18 -2.81
C PHE A 153 -8.78 -6.87 -3.01
N GLU A 154 -9.10 -6.20 -1.91
CA GLU A 154 -9.61 -4.83 -1.95
C GLU A 154 -8.47 -3.91 -1.52
N VAL A 155 -8.23 -2.84 -2.27
CA VAL A 155 -7.19 -1.88 -1.93
C VAL A 155 -7.75 -0.47 -1.92
N GLN A 156 -7.61 0.17 -0.77
CA GLN A 156 -8.05 1.54 -0.51
C GLN A 156 -6.83 2.44 -0.32
N CYS A 157 -6.91 3.68 -0.77
CA CYS A 157 -6.00 4.72 -0.33
C CYS A 157 -6.75 5.99 0.08
N SER A 158 -6.15 6.73 1.02
CA SER A 158 -6.54 8.08 1.41
C SER A 158 -5.47 9.09 0.99
N GLY A 159 -5.87 10.30 0.60
CA GLY A 159 -4.97 11.35 0.13
C GLY A 159 -4.28 12.15 1.24
N GLY A 160 -3.63 13.26 0.85
CA GLY A 160 -3.02 14.23 1.77
C GLY A 160 -1.58 13.91 2.20
N GLN A 161 -1.12 14.54 3.29
CA GLN A 161 0.28 14.51 3.73
C GLN A 161 0.71 13.21 4.45
N ARG A 162 -0.26 12.44 4.95
CA ARG A 162 -0.06 11.12 5.57
C ARG A 162 -1.00 10.09 4.90
N PRO A 163 -0.81 9.77 3.61
CA PRO A 163 -1.70 8.88 2.89
C PRO A 163 -1.63 7.48 3.51
N VAL A 164 -2.80 6.88 3.78
CA VAL A 164 -2.91 5.52 4.30
C VAL A 164 -3.42 4.63 3.19
N TYR A 165 -2.60 3.64 2.82
CA TYR A 165 -2.94 2.53 1.92
C TYR A 165 -3.38 1.35 2.79
N ILE A 166 -4.53 0.76 2.48
CA ILE A 166 -5.07 -0.41 3.17
C ILE A 166 -5.25 -1.50 2.12
N ILE A 167 -4.57 -2.63 2.30
CA ILE A 167 -4.63 -3.79 1.40
C ILE A 167 -5.33 -4.90 2.16
N ASN A 168 -6.58 -5.17 1.81
CA ASN A 168 -7.43 -6.17 2.43
C ASN A 168 -7.49 -7.44 1.57
N GLN A 169 -7.47 -8.58 2.24
CA GLN A 169 -7.93 -9.83 1.66
C GLN A 169 -9.39 -10.05 2.06
N VAL A 170 -10.25 -10.41 1.09
CA VAL A 170 -11.67 -10.70 1.31
C VAL A 170 -12.00 -12.09 0.78
N VAL A 171 -12.90 -12.81 1.46
CA VAL A 171 -13.44 -14.09 1.01
C VAL A 171 -14.75 -13.84 0.29
N ASP A 172 -14.79 -14.19 -0.99
CA ASP A 172 -15.97 -14.23 -1.86
C ASP A 172 -16.97 -15.28 -1.35
#